data_AF-A0A7J0CM84-F1
#
_entry.id   AF-A0A7J0CM84-F1
#
_cell.length_a   1.000
_cell.length_b   1.000
_cell.length_c   1.000
_cell.angle_alpha   90.00
_cell.angle_beta   90.00
_cell.angle_gamma   90.00
#
_symmetry.space_group_name_H-M   'P 1'
#
loop_
_entity.id
_entity.type
_entity.pdbx_description
1 polymer ?
#
loop_
_entity_poly.entity_id
_entity_poly.type
_entity_poly.pdbx_seq_one_letter_code
_entity_poly.pdbx_strand_id
1 'polypeptide(L)'
;MTTAFDPIDLSGTPLANRIVMAPMTRSRAGDGGTATELTAAYYAQRASAGLVITEGIQPSVVGQGYPFTPGLHSPSRSPPGARSPTRCTPRAAGSSPRSCTRAASATRSCCPRA
;
A
#
# COMPACT_ATOMS: atom_id res chain seq x y z
N MET A 1 11.49 25.94 12.38
CA MET A 1 11.63 25.65 10.93
C MET A 1 11.41 24.17 10.75
N THR A 2 10.57 23.80 9.79
CA THR A 2 10.21 22.39 9.57
C THR A 2 11.16 21.76 8.57
N THR A 3 11.61 20.53 8.82
CA THR A 3 12.58 19.80 8.00
C THR A 3 11.97 18.59 7.31
N ALA A 4 12.70 18.00 6.36
CA ALA A 4 12.28 16.77 5.68
C ALA A 4 12.20 15.55 6.61
N PHE A 5 12.93 15.57 7.74
CA PHE A 5 12.98 14.46 8.69
C PHE A 5 11.94 14.58 9.81
N ASP A 6 11.23 15.71 9.89
CA ASP A 6 10.20 15.91 10.89
C ASP A 6 8.98 15.02 10.58
N PRO A 7 8.35 14.40 11.59
CA PRO A 7 7.14 13.62 11.39
C PRO A 7 5.97 14.48 10.89
N ILE A 8 4.98 13.83 10.27
CA ILE A 8 3.75 14.47 9.78
C ILE A 8 2.57 13.51 9.87
N ASP A 9 1.39 14.02 10.20
CA ASP A 9 0.13 13.30 10.04
C ASP A 9 -0.45 13.62 8.66
N LEU A 10 -0.60 12.58 7.82
CA LEU A 10 -1.26 12.66 6.53
C LEU A 10 -2.67 12.07 6.63
N SER A 11 -3.66 12.91 6.93
CA SER A 11 -5.08 12.53 6.96
C SER A 11 -5.38 11.33 7.88
N GLY A 12 -4.82 11.34 9.09
CA GLY A 12 -4.93 10.26 10.08
C GLY A 12 -3.89 9.16 9.92
N THR A 13 -2.94 9.30 8.99
CA THR A 13 -1.83 8.37 8.79
C THR A 13 -0.53 9.00 9.28
N PRO A 14 0.03 8.56 10.43
CA PRO A 14 1.28 9.11 10.93
C PRO A 14 2.46 8.62 10.10
N LEU A 15 3.26 9.56 9.57
CA LEU A 15 4.49 9.29 8.82
C LEU A 15 5.70 9.70 9.66
N ALA A 16 6.74 8.87 9.64
CA ALA A 16 7.95 9.10 10.41
C ALA A 16 8.78 10.29 9.90
N ASN A 17 8.62 10.67 8.63
CA ASN A 17 9.29 11.77 7.97
C ASN A 17 8.50 12.22 6.74
N ARG A 18 8.94 13.31 6.08
CA ARG A 18 8.30 13.90 4.89
C ARG A 18 8.94 13.44 3.58
N ILE A 19 9.75 12.39 3.62
CA ILE A 19 10.41 11.83 2.44
C ILE A 19 9.49 10.78 1.83
N VAL A 20 9.07 11.03 0.59
CA VAL A 20 8.19 10.14 -0.16
C VAL A 20 8.97 9.50 -1.30
N MET A 21 8.86 8.18 -1.43
CA MET A 21 9.34 7.49 -2.62
C MET A 21 8.34 7.70 -3.77
N ALA A 22 8.83 8.32 -4.85
CA ALA A 22 8.04 8.55 -6.05
C ALA A 22 7.64 7.22 -6.73
N PRO A 23 6.48 7.19 -7.43
CA PRO A 23 6.10 6.05 -8.24
C PRO A 23 7.08 5.87 -9.41
N MET A 24 7.72 4.70 -9.49
CA MET A 24 8.72 4.40 -10.52
C MET A 24 8.43 3.04 -11.14
N THR A 25 7.97 3.02 -12.39
CA THR A 25 7.74 1.77 -13.14
C THR A 25 9.04 0.99 -13.30
N ARG A 26 9.02 -0.30 -12.92
CA ARG A 26 10.23 -1.15 -12.93
C ARG A 26 10.25 -2.21 -14.01
N SER A 27 9.09 -2.54 -14.60
CA SER A 27 8.95 -3.62 -15.60
C SER A 27 9.53 -4.95 -15.11
N ARG A 28 9.18 -5.34 -13.87
CA ARG A 28 9.68 -6.55 -13.19
C ARG A 28 8.57 -7.45 -12.65
N ALA A 29 7.33 -7.24 -13.10
CA ALA A 29 6.25 -8.15 -12.75
C ALA A 29 6.51 -9.53 -13.37
N GLY A 30 6.20 -10.58 -12.62
CA GLY A 30 6.22 -11.95 -13.11
C GLY A 30 5.06 -12.22 -14.06
N ASP A 31 4.88 -13.50 -14.40
CA ASP A 31 3.84 -13.95 -15.32
C ASP A 31 2.46 -13.43 -14.93
N GLY A 32 1.70 -12.97 -15.92
CA GLY A 32 0.38 -12.37 -15.71
C GLY A 32 0.40 -11.02 -14.98
N GLY A 33 1.56 -10.37 -14.85
CA GLY A 33 1.70 -9.10 -14.13
C GLY A 33 1.63 -9.29 -12.61
N THR A 34 2.22 -10.37 -12.10
CA THR A 34 2.24 -10.70 -10.66
C THR A 34 3.40 -10.02 -9.94
N ALA A 35 3.18 -9.60 -8.69
CA ALA A 35 4.28 -9.16 -7.84
C ALA A 35 5.09 -10.38 -7.40
N THR A 36 6.42 -10.28 -7.48
CA THR A 36 7.33 -11.38 -7.12
C THR A 36 8.02 -11.10 -5.79
N GLU A 37 8.75 -12.09 -5.26
CA GLU A 37 9.59 -11.89 -4.06
C GLU A 37 10.61 -10.76 -4.26
N LEU A 38 11.10 -10.58 -5.48
CA LEU A 38 12.00 -9.50 -5.83
C LEU A 38 11.32 -8.13 -5.72
N THR A 39 10.04 -8.03 -6.12
CA THR A 39 9.23 -6.82 -5.93
C THR A 39 9.04 -6.53 -4.42
N ALA A 40 8.77 -7.56 -3.62
CA ALA A 40 8.61 -7.41 -2.17
C ALA A 40 9.91 -6.95 -1.50
N ALA A 41 11.04 -7.62 -1.79
CA ALA A 41 12.35 -7.25 -1.28
C ALA A 41 12.74 -5.82 -1.69
N TYR A 42 12.40 -5.41 -2.92
CA TYR A 42 12.64 -4.07 -3.41
C TYR A 42 11.94 -2.99 -2.57
N TYR A 43 10.64 -3.14 -2.27
CA TYR A 43 9.93 -2.15 -1.45
C TYR A 43 10.31 -2.24 0.03
N ALA A 44 10.63 -3.44 0.54
CA ALA A 44 11.08 -3.62 1.92
C ALA A 44 12.36 -2.83 2.23
N GLN A 45 13.32 -2.82 1.30
CA GLN A 45 14.55 -2.03 1.43
C GLN A 45 14.31 -0.50 1.51
N ARG A 46 13.12 -0.04 1.13
CA ARG A 46 12.75 1.39 1.05
C ARG A 46 11.70 1.79 2.08
N ALA A 47 11.39 0.90 3.02
CA ALA A 47 10.40 1.12 4.08
C ALA A 47 10.81 2.21 5.10
N SER A 48 12.02 2.77 5.00
CA SER A 48 12.44 3.93 5.81
C SER A 48 11.87 5.26 5.30
N ALA A 49 11.38 5.32 4.06
CA ALA A 49 10.63 6.46 3.57
C ALA A 49 9.35 6.63 4.40
N GLY A 50 8.95 7.87 4.66
CA GLY A 50 7.70 8.17 5.36
C GLY A 50 6.49 7.60 4.62
N LEU A 51 6.50 7.68 3.28
CA LEU A 51 5.50 7.07 2.42
C LEU A 51 6.16 6.48 1.17
N VAL A 52 5.68 5.30 0.76
CA VAL A 52 6.07 4.66 -0.50
C VAL A 52 4.87 4.64 -1.43
N ILE A 53 5.01 5.30 -2.59
CA ILE A 53 4.05 5.16 -3.69
C ILE A 53 4.64 4.13 -4.65
N THR A 54 3.91 3.03 -4.86
CA THR A 54 4.37 1.93 -5.70
C THR A 54 4.44 2.35 -7.18
N GLU A 55 5.03 1.48 -8.00
CA GLU A 55 4.91 1.58 -9.45
C GLU A 55 3.46 1.62 -9.94
N GLY A 56 3.27 2.05 -11.19
CA GLY A 56 1.96 2.04 -11.83
C GLY A 56 1.42 0.61 -11.94
N ILE A 57 0.22 0.39 -11.41
CA ILE A 57 -0.45 -0.91 -11.44
C ILE A 57 -1.68 -0.81 -12.36
N GLN A 58 -1.76 -1.61 -13.42
CA GLN A 58 -2.87 -1.49 -14.37
C GLN A 58 -4.21 -1.96 -13.78
N PRO A 59 -5.30 -1.17 -13.84
CA PRO A 59 -6.61 -1.54 -13.30
C PRO A 59 -7.38 -2.52 -14.20
N SER A 60 -6.96 -2.69 -15.45
CA SER A 60 -7.56 -3.58 -16.44
C SER A 60 -6.49 -4.15 -17.37
N VAL A 61 -6.81 -5.22 -18.08
CA VAL A 61 -5.91 -5.83 -19.08
C VAL A 61 -5.60 -4.85 -20.22
N VAL A 62 -6.63 -4.12 -20.68
CA VAL A 62 -6.50 -3.11 -21.74
C VAL A 62 -5.62 -1.93 -21.31
N GLY A 63 -5.56 -1.63 -20.00
CA GLY A 63 -4.72 -0.57 -19.45
C GLY A 63 -3.23 -0.90 -19.36
N GLN A 64 -2.79 -2.07 -19.85
CA GLN A 64 -1.38 -2.43 -19.84
C GLN A 64 -0.61 -1.70 -20.96
N GLY A 65 0.06 -0.61 -20.59
CA GLY A 65 0.85 0.21 -21.53
C GLY A 65 2.32 -0.22 -21.70
N TYR A 66 2.87 -1.01 -20.77
CA TYR A 66 4.26 -1.45 -20.80
C TYR A 66 4.41 -2.95 -20.49
N PRO A 67 5.44 -3.62 -21.04
CA PRO A 67 5.75 -4.99 -20.65
C PRO A 67 6.10 -5.10 -19.18
N PHE A 68 5.71 -6.23 -18.58
CA PHE A 68 6.05 -6.60 -17.20
C PHE A 68 5.63 -5.56 -16.15
N THR A 69 4.54 -4.82 -16.37
CA THR A 69 3.91 -4.02 -15.33
C THR A 69 2.90 -4.83 -14.52
N PRO A 70 2.85 -4.63 -13.20
CA PRO A 70 1.91 -5.34 -12.34
C PRO A 70 0.47 -4.88 -12.60
N GLY A 71 -0.50 -5.78 -12.58
CA GLY A 71 -1.91 -5.40 -12.69
C GLY A 71 -2.66 -5.50 -11.37
N LEU A 72 -3.92 -5.03 -11.33
CA LEU A 72 -4.87 -5.21 -10.22
C LEU A 72 -6.26 -5.66 -10.70
N HIS A 73 -6.32 -6.39 -11.81
CA HIS A 73 -7.57 -6.85 -12.44
C HIS A 73 -7.87 -8.34 -12.27
N SER A 74 -7.08 -9.08 -11.47
CA SER A 74 -7.34 -10.49 -11.18
C SER A 74 -7.75 -10.66 -9.71
N PRO A 75 -8.81 -11.44 -9.41
CA PRO A 75 -9.37 -11.54 -8.06
C PRO A 75 -8.42 -12.20 -7.05
N SER A 76 -7.44 -12.97 -7.51
CA SER A 76 -6.40 -13.58 -6.66
C SER A 76 -5.32 -12.60 -6.19
N ARG A 77 -5.32 -11.34 -6.68
CA ARG A 77 -4.16 -10.43 -6.61
C ARG A 77 -4.33 -9.26 -5.63
N SER A 78 -5.47 -9.13 -4.95
CA SER A 78 -5.63 -8.12 -3.90
C SER A 78 -4.71 -8.45 -2.72
N PRO A 79 -3.79 -7.55 -2.33
CA PRO A 79 -3.04 -7.74 -1.09
C PRO A 79 -4.04 -7.79 0.08
N PRO A 80 -3.79 -8.62 1.13
CA PRO A 80 -4.69 -8.70 2.27
C PRO A 80 -4.90 -7.31 2.87
N GLY A 81 -6.12 -6.78 2.77
CA GLY A 81 -6.49 -5.43 3.23
C GLY A 81 -6.97 -4.45 2.15
N ALA A 82 -6.78 -4.75 0.86
CA ALA A 82 -7.36 -3.94 -0.22
C ALA A 82 -8.88 -4.20 -0.33
N ARG A 83 -9.70 -3.37 0.33
CA ARG A 83 -11.16 -3.35 0.08
C ARG A 83 -11.43 -2.77 -1.31
N SER A 84 -12.39 -3.35 -2.03
CA SER A 84 -12.89 -2.81 -3.30
C SER A 84 -13.37 -1.35 -3.12
N PRO A 85 -13.07 -0.44 -4.07
CA PRO A 85 -13.46 0.97 -3.96
C PRO A 85 -14.98 1.20 -3.97
N THR A 86 -15.77 0.21 -4.40
CA THR A 86 -17.21 0.33 -4.62
C THR A 86 -18.08 0.11 -3.37
N ARG A 87 -17.51 -0.06 -2.17
CA ARG A 87 -18.30 -0.35 -0.96
C ARG A 87 -17.96 0.57 0.23
N CYS A 88 -18.11 1.86 0.01
CA CYS A 88 -18.33 2.84 1.08
C CYS A 88 -19.73 3.42 0.95
N THR A 89 -20.74 2.75 1.49
CA THR A 89 -21.98 3.42 1.89
C THR A 89 -21.82 3.86 3.35
N PRO A 90 -22.08 5.13 3.69
CA PRO A 90 -22.10 5.55 5.08
C PRO A 90 -23.30 4.87 5.75
N ARG A 91 -23.04 3.98 6.71
CA ARG A 91 -24.09 3.54 7.63
C ARG A 91 -24.37 4.72 8.56
N ALA A 92 -25.49 5.39 8.31
CA ALA A 92 -26.01 6.42 9.19
C ALA A 92 -26.36 5.85 10.58
N ALA A 93 -25.93 6.60 11.58
CA ALA A 93 -26.43 6.78 12.94
C ALA A 93 -26.63 5.56 13.87
N GLY A 94 -25.95 5.61 15.02
CA GLY A 94 -26.18 4.75 16.18
C GLY A 94 -25.25 5.11 17.36
N SER A 95 -25.49 6.27 17.96
CA SER A 95 -25.18 6.71 19.34
C SER A 95 -24.11 5.98 20.20
N SER A 96 -23.15 6.79 20.67
CA SER A 96 -22.49 6.77 22.01
C SER A 96 -21.23 5.91 22.24
N PRO A 97 -20.27 6.40 23.06
CA PRO A 97 -18.85 6.07 22.95
C PRO A 97 -18.45 4.94 23.90
N ARG A 98 -17.92 3.84 23.36
CA ARG A 98 -17.12 2.89 24.15
C ARG A 98 -15.94 2.40 23.33
N SER A 99 -14.79 2.47 23.98
CA SER A 99 -13.47 2.02 23.54
C SER A 99 -13.47 0.82 22.62
N CYS A 100 -12.88 0.98 21.44
CA CYS A 100 -12.26 -0.12 20.72
C CYS A 100 -10.84 0.30 20.36
N THR A 101 -9.96 0.19 21.36
CA THR A 101 -8.52 0.01 21.19
C THR A 101 -8.29 -1.16 20.23
N ARG A 102 -8.03 -0.87 18.96
CA ARG A 102 -7.36 -1.81 18.06
C ARG A 102 -6.47 -1.07 17.07
N ALA A 103 -5.54 -0.30 17.62
CA ALA A 103 -4.35 0.19 16.95
C ALA A 103 -3.14 -0.58 17.50
N ALA A 104 -2.93 -1.81 17.03
CA ALA A 104 -1.68 -2.57 17.11
C ALA A 104 -1.96 -4.00 16.63
N SER A 105 -1.41 -4.41 15.48
CA SER A 105 -0.90 -5.78 15.21
C SER A 105 -0.83 -6.18 13.73
N ALA A 106 -1.36 -5.41 12.78
CA ALA A 106 -1.38 -5.88 11.38
C ALA A 106 0.00 -5.95 10.69
N THR A 107 1.04 -5.30 11.24
CA THR A 107 2.38 -5.32 10.63
C THR A 107 3.31 -6.40 11.19
N ARG A 108 2.88 -7.18 12.20
CA ARG A 108 3.71 -8.25 12.79
C ARG A 108 3.48 -9.64 12.19
N SER A 109 2.47 -9.85 11.35
CA SER A 109 2.17 -11.21 10.83
C SER A 109 2.75 -11.54 9.46
N CYS A 110 3.44 -10.62 8.79
CA CYS A 110 3.99 -10.85 7.44
C CYS A 110 5.52 -11.02 7.39
N CYS A 111 6.21 -11.03 8.54
CA CYS A 111 7.63 -11.33 8.61
C CYS A 111 7.81 -12.72 9.23
N PRO A 112 8.32 -13.74 8.50
CA PRO A 112 8.78 -14.94 9.15
C PRO A 112 9.96 -14.53 10.04
N ARG A 113 9.86 -14.85 11.34
CA ARG A 113 10.97 -14.66 12.28
C ARG A 113 12.17 -15.45 11.76
N ALA A 114 13.24 -14.75 11.41
CA ALA A 114 14.61 -15.26 11.51
C ALA A 114 15.18 -14.81 12.85
#